data_AF-A0A397I093-F1
#
_entry.id   AF-A0A397I093-F1
#
_cell.length_a   1.000
_cell.length_b   1.000
_cell.length_c   1.000
_cell.angle_alpha   90.00
_cell.angle_beta   90.00
_cell.angle_gamma   90.00
#
_symmetry.space_group_name_H-M   'P 1'
#
loop_
_entity.id
_entity.type
_entity.pdbx_description
1 polymer ?
#
loop_
_entity_poly.entity_id
_entity_poly.type
_entity_poly.pdbx_seq_one_letter_code
_entity_poly.pdbx_strand_id
1 'polypeptide(L)'
;MTFTNKTLNYFRFSILSRLLIVRQKSTETINNNNNLEPAIKYCSDLVRKYDPENYLCSFFYPKPLQKVHLGMRAFNLELVMIRENVSNPQLGKVRIQFWRETIDNVFKGKPPHQPIAQVLANSLEICKLSPIFFKRILDERITVIKFLIIN
;
A
#
# COMPACT_ATOMS: atom_id res chain seq x y z
N MET A 1 -42.79 12.83 14.75
CA MET A 1 -41.32 12.90 14.82
C MET A 1 -40.74 12.15 13.63
N THR A 2 -40.51 12.87 12.53
CA THR A 2 -40.04 12.31 11.25
C THR A 2 -38.70 12.96 10.93
N PHE A 3 -37.60 12.26 11.23
CA PHE A 3 -36.25 12.71 10.88
C PHE A 3 -35.92 12.24 9.46
N THR A 4 -36.41 12.98 8.45
CA THR A 4 -36.28 12.59 7.05
C THR A 4 -34.98 13.11 6.40
N ASN A 5 -34.17 12.15 5.96
CA ASN A 5 -33.44 12.10 4.69
C ASN A 5 -32.42 13.17 4.26
N LYS A 6 -32.09 14.19 5.06
CA LYS A 6 -31.15 15.25 4.60
C LYS A 6 -29.66 14.98 4.90
N THR A 7 -29.34 14.15 5.89
CA THR A 7 -27.94 13.94 6.34
C THR A 7 -27.22 12.78 5.63
N LEU A 8 -27.94 11.80 5.08
CA LEU A 8 -27.34 10.68 4.33
C LEU A 8 -26.83 11.07 2.93
N ASN A 9 -27.24 12.23 2.40
CA ASN A 9 -26.80 12.71 1.08
C ASN A 9 -25.46 13.46 1.13
N TYR A 10 -25.05 14.01 2.28
CA TYR A 10 -23.77 14.71 2.39
C TYR A 10 -22.55 13.76 2.34
N PHE A 11 -22.71 12.51 2.79
CA PHE A 11 -21.63 11.51 2.71
C PHE A 11 -21.52 10.84 1.33
N ARG A 12 -22.57 10.83 0.50
CA ARG A 12 -22.53 10.23 -0.84
C ARG A 12 -21.85 11.11 -1.89
N PHE A 13 -21.83 12.43 -1.72
CA PHE A 13 -21.27 13.34 -2.73
C PHE A 13 -19.77 13.66 -2.58
N SER A 14 -19.14 13.38 -1.43
CA SER A 14 -17.69 13.62 -1.23
C SER A 14 -16.81 12.56 -1.90
N ILE A 15 -17.26 11.29 -1.91
CA ILE A 15 -16.49 10.17 -2.48
C ILE A 15 -16.75 10.06 -3.99
N LEU A 16 -18.00 10.25 -4.45
CA LEU A 16 -18.37 10.11 -5.85
C LEU A 16 -17.90 11.28 -6.75
N SER A 17 -17.72 12.49 -6.21
CA SER A 17 -17.22 13.62 -7.00
C SER A 17 -15.73 13.49 -7.37
N ARG A 18 -14.93 12.77 -6.58
CA ARG A 18 -13.52 12.46 -6.94
C ARG A 18 -13.39 11.31 -7.93
N LEU A 19 -14.39 10.43 -8.04
CA LEU A 19 -14.41 9.35 -9.04
C LEU A 19 -14.66 9.86 -10.47
N LEU A 20 -15.23 11.05 -10.64
CA LEU A 20 -15.50 11.65 -11.95
C LEU A 20 -14.36 12.53 -12.49
N ILE A 21 -13.31 12.78 -11.70
CA ILE A 21 -12.09 13.49 -12.14
C ILE A 21 -11.00 12.45 -12.52
N VAL A 22 -11.39 11.33 -13.12
CA VAL A 22 -10.46 10.52 -13.93
C VAL A 22 -10.38 11.21 -15.29
N ARG A 23 -9.64 12.33 -15.30
CA ARG A 23 -9.39 13.13 -16.51
C ARG A 23 -8.53 12.29 -17.44
N GLN A 24 -9.08 12.02 -18.61
CA GLN A 24 -8.42 11.48 -19.80
C GLN A 24 -7.07 12.20 -20.02
N LYS A 25 -5.97 11.47 -19.83
CA LYS A 25 -4.72 11.74 -20.53
C LYS A 25 -4.33 10.47 -21.27
N SER A 26 -4.71 10.47 -22.54
CA SER A 26 -4.22 9.68 -23.68
C SER A 26 -3.13 8.63 -23.39
N THR A 27 -3.55 7.37 -23.49
CA THR A 27 -2.98 6.34 -24.38
C THR A 27 -1.47 6.40 -24.63
N GLU A 28 -0.68 5.76 -23.77
CA GLU A 28 0.59 5.07 -24.12
C GLU A 28 1.12 4.21 -22.95
N THR A 29 0.32 3.28 -22.43
CA THR A 29 0.83 2.18 -21.57
C THR A 29 -0.07 0.93 -21.64
N ILE A 30 -0.43 0.50 -22.84
CA ILE A 30 -1.25 -0.72 -23.03
C ILE A 30 -0.40 -2.02 -22.95
N ASN A 31 0.94 -1.95 -22.85
CA ASN A 31 1.80 -3.15 -22.96
C ASN A 31 2.67 -3.50 -21.73
N ASN A 32 2.11 -3.50 -20.50
CA ASN A 32 2.77 -4.13 -19.33
C ASN A 32 1.81 -4.87 -18.38
N ASN A 33 0.53 -5.04 -18.75
CA ASN A 33 -0.49 -5.60 -17.86
C ASN A 33 -0.37 -7.12 -17.60
N ASN A 34 0.52 -7.83 -18.32
CA ASN A 34 0.63 -9.29 -18.20
C ASN A 34 1.42 -9.77 -16.97
N ASN A 35 2.09 -8.87 -16.22
CA ASN A 35 2.99 -9.25 -15.12
C ASN A 35 2.54 -8.79 -13.72
N LEU A 36 1.39 -8.12 -13.57
CA LEU A 36 0.95 -7.60 -12.26
C LEU A 36 0.13 -8.60 -11.44
N GLU A 37 -0.63 -9.49 -12.09
CA GLU A 37 -1.47 -10.50 -11.42
C GLU A 37 -0.70 -11.38 -10.41
N PRO A 38 0.51 -11.91 -10.74
CA PRO A 38 1.30 -12.65 -9.75
C PRO A 38 1.66 -11.80 -8.52
N ALA A 39 1.92 -10.50 -8.72
CA ALA A 39 2.28 -9.60 -7.64
C ALA A 39 1.07 -9.24 -6.75
N ILE A 40 -0.11 -9.06 -7.35
CA ILE A 40 -1.36 -8.88 -6.61
C ILE A 40 -1.67 -10.16 -5.82
N LYS A 41 -1.55 -11.33 -6.44
CA LYS A 41 -1.77 -12.61 -5.79
C LYS A 41 -0.81 -12.79 -4.60
N TYR A 42 0.46 -12.47 -4.77
CA TYR A 42 1.44 -12.48 -3.67
C TYR A 42 1.00 -11.60 -2.50
N CYS A 43 0.59 -10.34 -2.78
CA CYS A 43 0.11 -9.44 -1.73
C CYS A 43 -1.17 -9.98 -1.06
N SER A 44 -2.10 -10.52 -1.85
CA SER A 44 -3.34 -11.13 -1.35
C SER A 44 -3.05 -12.32 -0.44
N ASP A 45 -2.18 -13.24 -0.85
CA ASP A 45 -1.85 -14.45 -0.09
C ASP A 45 -1.10 -14.10 1.20
N LEU A 46 -0.22 -13.10 1.16
CA LEU A 46 0.47 -12.58 2.33
C LEU A 46 -0.51 -11.99 3.35
N VAL A 47 -1.42 -11.12 2.90
CA VAL A 47 -2.43 -10.51 3.77
C VAL A 47 -3.40 -11.58 4.30
N ARG A 48 -3.84 -12.53 3.47
CA ARG A 48 -4.70 -13.63 3.91
C ARG A 48 -4.05 -14.47 5.03
N LYS A 49 -2.74 -14.67 4.97
CA LYS A 49 -2.00 -15.50 5.93
C LYS A 49 -1.73 -14.79 7.26
N TYR A 50 -1.36 -13.51 7.22
CA TYR A 50 -0.87 -12.78 8.40
C TYR A 50 -1.83 -11.70 8.91
N ASP A 51 -2.91 -11.40 8.19
CA ASP A 51 -3.89 -10.34 8.52
C ASP A 51 -5.28 -10.67 7.90
N PRO A 52 -5.90 -11.80 8.31
CA PRO A 52 -7.12 -12.31 7.69
C PRO A 52 -8.31 -11.34 7.81
N GLU A 53 -8.36 -10.54 8.87
CA GLU A 53 -9.40 -9.53 9.07
C GLU A 53 -9.32 -8.46 7.97
N ASN A 54 -8.13 -7.92 7.70
CA ASN A 54 -7.99 -6.93 6.63
C ASN A 54 -8.07 -7.55 5.24
N TYR A 55 -7.76 -8.84 5.09
CA TYR A 55 -8.06 -9.56 3.86
C TYR A 55 -9.57 -9.59 3.59
N LEU A 56 -10.39 -9.89 4.60
CA LEU A 56 -11.85 -9.83 4.46
C LEU A 56 -12.36 -8.40 4.20
N CYS A 57 -11.75 -7.40 4.85
CA CYS A 57 -12.07 -5.99 4.59
C CYS A 57 -11.86 -5.60 3.12
N SER A 58 -10.95 -6.27 2.39
CA SER A 58 -10.69 -5.96 0.98
C SER A 58 -11.93 -6.09 0.09
N PHE A 59 -12.86 -6.99 0.42
CA PHE A 59 -14.08 -7.21 -0.36
C PHE A 59 -15.05 -6.03 -0.33
N PHE A 60 -14.98 -5.19 0.71
CA PHE A 60 -15.83 -4.01 0.86
C PHE A 60 -15.31 -2.80 0.07
N TYR A 61 -14.08 -2.85 -0.45
CA TYR A 61 -13.57 -1.80 -1.33
C TYR A 61 -14.08 -1.97 -2.77
N PRO A 62 -14.31 -0.88 -3.52
CA PRO A 62 -14.52 -0.94 -4.96
C PRO A 62 -13.40 -1.71 -5.68
N LYS A 63 -13.74 -2.46 -6.72
CA LYS A 63 -12.79 -3.35 -7.44
C LYS A 63 -11.40 -2.75 -7.73
N PRO A 64 -11.28 -1.49 -8.24
CA PRO A 64 -9.97 -0.90 -8.50
C PRO A 64 -9.13 -0.65 -7.23
N LEU A 65 -9.78 -0.44 -6.09
CA LEU A 65 -9.13 -0.13 -4.81
C LEU A 65 -8.76 -1.37 -3.99
N GLN A 66 -9.30 -2.55 -4.32
CA GLN A 66 -8.99 -3.79 -3.59
C GLN A 66 -7.50 -4.11 -3.65
N LYS A 67 -6.89 -4.01 -4.84
CA LYS A 67 -5.44 -4.21 -5.02
C LYS A 67 -4.60 -3.15 -4.32
N VAL A 68 -5.08 -1.91 -4.28
CA VAL A 68 -4.42 -0.81 -3.55
C VAL A 68 -4.39 -1.13 -2.05
N HIS A 69 -5.53 -1.51 -1.49
CA HIS A 69 -5.64 -1.92 -0.08
C HIS A 69 -4.71 -3.10 0.22
N LEU A 70 -4.76 -4.17 -0.59
CA LEU A 70 -3.91 -5.35 -0.40
C LEU A 70 -2.41 -5.02 -0.49
N GLY A 71 -2.00 -4.20 -1.47
CA GLY A 71 -0.61 -3.75 -1.59
C GLY A 71 -0.14 -2.94 -0.39
N MET A 72 -0.97 -2.01 0.10
CA MET A 72 -0.67 -1.22 1.29
C MET A 72 -0.58 -2.08 2.55
N ARG A 73 -1.49 -3.05 2.72
CA ARG A 73 -1.46 -3.99 3.85
C ARG A 73 -0.24 -4.90 3.78
N ALA A 74 0.09 -5.44 2.60
CA ALA A 74 1.27 -6.27 2.39
C ALA A 74 2.57 -5.52 2.70
N PHE A 75 2.68 -4.25 2.29
CA PHE A 75 3.81 -3.39 2.67
C PHE A 75 3.92 -3.24 4.19
N ASN A 76 2.82 -2.92 4.87
CA ASN A 76 2.84 -2.81 6.33
C ASN A 76 3.24 -4.12 7.02
N LEU A 77 2.75 -5.26 6.51
CA LEU A 77 3.11 -6.59 7.02
C LEU A 77 4.60 -6.88 6.86
N GLU A 78 5.19 -6.58 5.71
CA GLU A 78 6.65 -6.70 5.52
C GLU A 78 7.41 -5.90 6.59
N LEU A 79 6.98 -4.67 6.89
CA LEU A 79 7.64 -3.86 7.91
C LEU A 79 7.49 -4.41 9.33
N VAL A 80 6.33 -5.01 9.65
CA VAL A 80 6.11 -5.66 10.95
C VAL A 80 6.97 -6.92 11.07
N MET A 81 7.01 -7.75 10.03
CA MET A 81 7.80 -8.98 10.00
C MET A 81 9.31 -8.73 10.14
N ILE A 82 9.81 -7.56 9.70
CA ILE A 82 11.21 -7.18 9.96
C ILE A 82 11.51 -7.15 11.46
N ARG A 83 10.58 -6.70 12.29
CA ARG A 83 10.79 -6.69 13.74
C ARG A 83 10.82 -8.11 14.30
N GLU A 84 9.85 -8.94 13.91
CA GLU A 84 9.67 -10.28 14.48
C GLU A 84 10.78 -11.26 14.06
N ASN A 85 11.30 -11.13 12.84
CA ASN A 85 12.26 -12.09 12.27
C ASN A 85 13.73 -11.74 12.53
N VAL A 86 14.02 -10.56 13.08
CA VAL A 86 15.39 -10.06 13.15
C VAL A 86 15.96 -10.31 14.55
N SER A 87 16.67 -11.43 14.69
CA SER A 87 17.53 -11.69 15.86
C SER A 87 18.78 -10.80 15.86
N ASN A 88 19.22 -10.29 14.70
CA ASN A 88 20.35 -9.37 14.56
C ASN A 88 19.90 -7.99 14.07
N PRO A 89 19.82 -6.98 14.95
CA PRO A 89 19.27 -5.65 14.62
C PRO A 89 19.88 -4.95 13.40
N GLN A 90 21.12 -5.28 13.01
CA GLN A 90 21.74 -4.71 11.81
C GLN A 90 21.06 -5.17 10.52
N LEU A 91 20.62 -6.43 10.45
CA LEU A 91 19.86 -6.94 9.30
C LEU A 91 18.51 -6.22 9.15
N GLY A 92 17.88 -5.87 10.28
CA GLY A 92 16.66 -5.07 10.30
C GLY A 92 16.87 -3.69 9.67
N LYS A 93 17.97 -3.00 10.00
CA LYS A 93 18.31 -1.70 9.38
C LYS A 93 18.52 -1.82 7.88
N VAL A 94 19.27 -2.83 7.42
CA VAL A 94 19.49 -3.07 5.99
C VAL A 94 18.15 -3.27 5.26
N ARG A 95 17.23 -4.05 5.84
CA ARG A 95 15.91 -4.31 5.24
C ARG A 95 15.01 -3.07 5.22
N ILE A 96 15.06 -2.22 6.26
CA ILE A 96 14.36 -0.93 6.25
C ILE A 96 14.95 0.02 5.21
N GLN A 97 16.29 0.05 5.06
CA GLN A 97 16.95 0.87 4.06
C GLN A 97 16.59 0.42 2.64
N PHE A 98 16.54 -0.88 2.38
CA PHE A 98 16.03 -1.44 1.13
C PHE A 98 14.61 -0.93 0.81
N TRP A 99 13.70 -0.91 1.80
CA TRP A 99 12.35 -0.40 1.60
C TRP A 99 12.32 1.11 1.34
N ARG A 100 13.20 1.89 1.97
CA ARG A 100 13.33 3.33 1.69
C ARG A 100 13.70 3.59 0.23
N GLU A 101 14.73 2.90 -0.26
CA GLU A 101 15.17 2.98 -1.66
C GLU A 101 14.11 2.47 -2.63
N THR A 102 13.42 1.39 -2.27
CA THR A 102 12.29 0.83 -3.04
C THR A 102 11.17 1.86 -3.20
N ILE A 103 10.77 2.53 -2.12
CA ILE A 103 9.74 3.57 -2.17
C ILE A 103 10.21 4.73 -3.05
N ASP A 104 11.44 5.21 -2.91
CA ASP A 104 11.97 6.27 -3.78
C ASP A 104 11.93 5.87 -5.26
N ASN A 105 12.27 4.62 -5.57
CA ASN A 105 12.22 4.08 -6.93
C ASN A 105 10.79 3.92 -7.46
N VAL A 106 9.84 3.49 -6.63
CA VAL A 106 8.41 3.42 -6.96
C VAL A 106 7.88 4.81 -7.34
N PHE A 107 8.16 5.84 -6.54
CA PHE A 107 7.71 7.21 -6.82
C PHE A 107 8.45 7.86 -8.00
N LYS A 108 9.63 7.36 -8.38
CA LYS A 108 10.35 7.74 -9.61
C LYS A 108 9.87 6.99 -10.86
N GLY A 109 8.88 6.08 -10.73
CA GLY A 109 8.38 5.27 -11.85
C GLY A 109 9.33 4.14 -12.27
N LYS A 110 10.28 3.75 -11.41
CA LYS A 110 11.24 2.66 -11.65
C LYS A 110 11.14 1.57 -10.57
N PRO A 111 9.96 0.99 -10.30
CA PRO A 111 9.81 0.02 -9.23
C PRO A 111 10.70 -1.22 -9.45
N PRO A 112 11.39 -1.73 -8.42
CA PRO A 112 12.12 -3.00 -8.51
C PRO A 112 11.14 -4.17 -8.71
N HIS A 113 11.63 -5.33 -9.16
CA HIS A 113 10.81 -6.56 -9.39
C HIS A 113 10.18 -7.16 -8.12
N GLN A 114 10.28 -6.51 -6.97
CA GLN A 114 9.63 -6.93 -5.75
C GLN A 114 8.09 -6.82 -5.89
N PRO A 115 7.30 -7.89 -5.65
CA PRO A 115 5.85 -7.90 -5.89
C PRO A 115 5.09 -6.73 -5.26
N ILE A 116 5.36 -6.43 -3.99
CA ILE A 116 4.71 -5.33 -3.29
C ILE A 116 5.07 -3.98 -3.93
N ALA A 117 6.32 -3.79 -4.37
CA ALA A 117 6.73 -2.56 -5.04
C ALA A 117 6.00 -2.37 -6.38
N GLN A 118 5.79 -3.45 -7.14
CA GLN A 118 5.01 -3.43 -8.37
C GLN A 118 3.55 -3.03 -8.12
N VAL A 119 2.92 -3.60 -7.09
CA VAL A 119 1.54 -3.25 -6.71
C VAL A 119 1.45 -1.81 -6.20
N LEU A 120 2.42 -1.33 -5.42
CA LEU A 120 2.47 0.05 -4.97
C LEU A 120 2.63 1.04 -6.13
N ALA A 121 3.47 0.74 -7.12
CA ALA A 121 3.61 1.56 -8.32
C ALA A 121 2.30 1.67 -9.09
N ASN A 122 1.62 0.55 -9.33
CA ASN A 122 0.30 0.58 -9.95
C ASN A 122 -0.75 1.30 -9.08
N SER A 123 -0.61 1.27 -7.75
CA SER A 123 -1.49 1.99 -6.84
C SER A 123 -1.38 3.52 -6.97
N LEU A 124 -0.20 4.05 -7.34
CA LEU A 124 0.00 5.47 -7.59
C LEU A 124 -0.76 5.98 -8.82
N GLU A 125 -1.07 5.11 -9.77
CA GLU A 125 -1.88 5.44 -10.96
C GLU A 125 -3.37 5.60 -10.60
N ILE A 126 -3.81 4.95 -9.53
CA ILE A 126 -5.22 4.91 -9.10
C ILE A 126 -5.50 5.94 -8.01
N CYS A 127 -4.57 6.07 -7.07
CA CYS A 127 -4.70 6.92 -5.88
C CYS A 127 -3.53 7.89 -5.77
N LYS A 128 -3.81 9.12 -5.34
CA LYS A 128 -2.78 10.09 -4.98
C LYS A 128 -2.22 9.73 -3.60
N LEU A 129 -1.14 8.94 -3.56
CA LEU A 129 -0.41 8.62 -2.33
C LEU A 129 0.79 9.57 -2.15
N SER A 130 1.15 9.86 -0.90
CA SER A 130 2.27 10.74 -0.58
C SER A 130 3.53 9.94 -0.25
N PRO A 131 4.70 10.24 -0.83
CA PRO A 131 5.95 9.56 -0.47
C PRO A 131 6.35 9.81 0.98
N ILE A 132 5.99 10.98 1.54
CA ILE A 132 6.23 11.33 2.93
C ILE A 132 5.51 10.40 3.90
N PHE A 133 4.32 9.90 3.52
CA PHE A 133 3.57 8.95 4.35
C PHE A 133 4.37 7.65 4.55
N PHE A 134 4.90 7.09 3.46
CA PHE A 134 5.70 5.86 3.52
C PHE A 134 7.01 6.07 4.29
N LYS A 135 7.69 7.19 4.06
CA LYS A 135 8.94 7.52 4.75
C LYS A 135 8.74 7.64 6.26
N ARG A 136 7.66 8.30 6.69
CA ARG A 136 7.28 8.38 8.12
C ARG A 136 7.07 7.00 8.72
N ILE A 137 6.33 6.10 8.06
CA ILE A 137 6.15 4.73 8.58
C ILE A 137 7.51 4.02 8.76
N LEU A 138 8.42 4.16 7.80
CA LEU A 138 9.77 3.57 7.89
C LEU A 138 10.59 4.19 9.03
N ASP A 139 10.52 5.51 9.22
CA ASP A 139 11.20 6.26 10.28
C ASP A 139 10.74 5.82 11.69
N GLU A 140 9.45 5.55 11.86
CA GLU A 140 8.92 5.01 13.11
C GLU A 140 9.46 3.59 13.38
N ARG A 141 9.51 2.74 12.34
CA ARG A 141 9.97 1.34 12.48
C ARG A 141 11.45 1.23 12.77
N ILE A 142 12.31 2.07 12.17
CA ILE A 142 13.74 2.09 12.49
C ILE A 142 14.00 2.55 13.93
N THR A 143 13.18 3.46 14.45
CA THR A 143 13.30 3.95 15.83
C THR A 143 13.07 2.82 16.84
N VAL A 144 12.07 1.98 16.61
CA VAL A 144 11.82 0.77 17.42
C VAL A 144 13.01 -0.19 17.40
N ILE A 145 13.63 -0.44 16.23
CA ILE A 145 14.80 -1.32 16.12
C ILE A 145 16.01 -0.76 16.89
N LYS A 146 16.20 0.56 16.91
CA LYS A 146 17.29 1.19 17.69
C LYS A 146 17.15 0.91 19.19
N PHE A 147 15.92 0.91 19.73
CA PHE A 147 15.69 0.60 21.14
C PHE A 147 16.05 -0.85 21.52
N LEU A 148 15.94 -1.79 20.58
CA LEU A 148 16.33 -3.20 20.79
C LEU A 148 17.85 -3.42 20.79
N ILE A 149 18.65 -2.45 20.34
CA ILE A 149 20.14 -2.54 20.36
C ILE A 149 20.71 -2.01 21.68
N ILE A 150 19.98 -1.10 22.34
CA ILE A 150 20.47 -0.32 23.48
C ILE A 150 20.15 -1.02 24.82
N ASN A 151 19.22 -1.98 24.83
CA ASN A 151 18.90 -2.83 25.98
C ASN A 151 19.37 -4.26 25.74
#